data_AF-A0AAD8F8Z4-F1
#
_entry.id   AF-A0AAD8F8Z4-F1
#
_cell.length_a   1.000
_cell.length_b   1.000
_cell.length_c   1.000
_cell.angle_alpha   90.00
_cell.angle_beta   90.00
_cell.angle_gamma   90.00
#
_symmetry.space_group_name_H-M   'P 1'
#
loop_
_entity.id
_entity.type
_entity.pdbx_description
1 polymer ?
#
loop_
_entity_poly.entity_id
_entity_poly.type
_entity_poly.pdbx_seq_one_letter_code
_entity_poly.pdbx_strand_id
1 'polypeptide(L)' 'SCSKKLDEVTNSCYTGSQSYVLTPVKYFVDCCALCCKSPQCFGFNFNSQTSRCDVIFSPVQSTQLAPSSGCQFWNVTL' A
#
# COMPACT_ATOMS: atom_id res chain seq x y z
N SER A 1 0.79 11.93 8.21
CA SER A 1 2.05 11.60 7.46
C SER A 1 2.08 10.10 7.23
N CYS A 2 2.64 9.58 6.12
CA CYS A 2 2.77 8.12 5.95
C CYS A 2 3.70 7.55 7.03
N SER A 3 3.11 7.20 8.17
CA SER A 3 3.82 6.77 9.35
C SER A 3 3.40 5.36 9.70
N LYS A 4 4.43 4.52 9.85
CA LYS A 4 4.49 3.12 10.26
C LYS A 4 4.21 2.04 9.21
N LYS A 5 5.31 1.34 8.90
CA LYS A 5 5.36 -0.07 8.53
C LYS A 5 4.53 -0.88 9.54
N LEU A 6 3.45 -1.50 9.08
CA LEU A 6 2.78 -2.55 9.84
C LEU A 6 3.67 -3.80 9.71
N ASP A 7 4.66 -3.88 10.59
CA ASP A 7 5.76 -4.84 10.58
C ASP A 7 6.85 -4.61 9.51
N GLU A 8 8.11 -4.70 9.93
CA GLU A 8 9.31 -4.64 9.08
C GLU A 8 9.63 -5.97 8.41
N VAL A 9 8.74 -6.96 8.52
CA VAL A 9 9.04 -8.38 8.45
C VAL A 9 8.38 -9.09 7.27
N THR A 10 7.36 -8.54 6.63
CA THR A 10 6.71 -9.28 5.53
C THR A 10 6.74 -8.51 4.21
N ASN A 11 7.51 -9.02 3.24
CA ASN A 11 7.43 -8.72 1.80
C ASN A 11 6.05 -9.18 1.27
N SER A 12 5.00 -8.57 1.79
CA SER A 12 3.61 -8.96 1.59
C SER A 12 2.83 -7.77 1.03
N CYS A 13 1.99 -8.06 0.04
CA CYS A 13 0.94 -7.13 -0.38
C CYS A 13 -0.30 -7.36 0.47
N TYR A 14 -1.09 -6.30 0.64
CA TYR A 14 -2.51 -6.45 0.88
C TYR A 14 -3.19 -7.00 -0.37
N THR A 15 -3.93 -8.10 -0.24
CA THR A 15 -4.64 -8.78 -1.34
C THR A 15 -6.16 -8.66 -1.23
N GLY A 16 -6.66 -7.83 -0.32
CA GLY A 16 -8.09 -7.58 -0.18
C GLY A 16 -8.72 -6.88 -1.39
N SER A 17 -10.03 -7.06 -1.54
CA SER A 17 -10.77 -6.89 -2.78
C SER A 17 -10.99 -5.45 -3.27
N GLN A 18 -10.52 -4.41 -2.56
CA GLN A 18 -10.84 -3.00 -2.88
C GLN A 18 -9.60 -2.10 -2.95
N SER A 19 -8.69 -2.41 -3.88
CA SER A 19 -7.59 -1.54 -4.27
C SER A 19 -7.94 -0.87 -5.61
N TYR A 20 -8.14 0.45 -5.64
CA TYR A 20 -8.82 1.10 -6.79
C TYR A 20 -7.96 2.05 -7.63
N VAL A 21 -6.66 2.18 -7.37
CA VAL A 21 -5.79 3.01 -8.20
C VAL A 21 -4.53 2.24 -8.56
N LEU A 22 -4.46 1.81 -9.82
CA LEU A 22 -3.27 1.26 -10.48
C LEU A 22 -2.65 2.37 -11.32
N THR A 23 -1.70 3.11 -10.76
CA THR A 23 -0.90 4.02 -11.58
C THR A 23 0.56 3.58 -11.51
N PRO A 24 1.29 3.60 -12.64
CA PRO A 24 2.74 3.45 -12.58
C PRO A 24 3.29 4.66 -11.80
N VAL A 25 3.79 4.39 -10.60
CA VAL A 25 4.52 5.37 -9.80
C VAL A 25 5.93 4.86 -9.62
N LYS A 26 6.88 5.70 -10.04
CA LYS A 26 8.29 5.32 -10.08
C LYS A 26 8.88 5.19 -8.69
N TYR A 27 8.36 5.95 -7.72
CA TYR A 27 8.90 6.01 -6.38
C TYR A 27 7.83 5.78 -5.32
N PHE A 28 8.24 5.15 -4.22
CA PHE A 28 7.43 4.93 -3.03
C PHE A 28 6.73 6.22 -2.54
N VAL A 29 7.45 7.34 -2.55
CA VAL A 29 6.95 8.63 -2.07
C VAL A 29 5.73 9.12 -2.86
N ASP A 30 5.65 8.77 -4.14
CA ASP A 30 4.51 9.13 -5.00
C ASP A 30 3.25 8.34 -4.59
N CYS A 31 3.41 7.05 -4.29
CA CYS A 31 2.33 6.18 -3.81
C CYS A 31 1.80 6.64 -2.44
N CYS A 32 2.70 7.01 -1.53
CA CYS A 32 2.35 7.65 -0.26
C CYS A 32 1.58 8.96 -0.47
N ALA A 33 2.05 9.83 -1.36
CA ALA A 33 1.39 11.11 -1.64
C ALA A 33 -0.03 10.92 -2.21
N LEU A 34 -0.26 9.90 -3.05
CA LEU A 34 -1.59 9.55 -3.55
C LEU A 34 -2.54 9.16 -2.42
N CYS A 35 -2.07 8.32 -1.49
CA CYS A 35 -2.87 7.91 -0.33
C CYS A 35 -3.17 9.10 0.59
N CYS A 36 -2.18 9.96 0.89
CA CYS A 36 -2.39 11.14 1.75
C CYS A 36 -3.34 12.19 1.17
N LYS A 37 -3.53 12.24 -0.15
CA LYS A 37 -4.53 13.13 -0.79
C LYS A 37 -5.97 12.66 -0.58
N SER A 38 -6.15 11.39 -0.20
CA SER A 38 -7.47 10.79 -0.07
C SER A 38 -7.78 10.53 1.41
N PRO A 39 -8.74 11.24 2.02
CA PRO A 39 -9.08 11.06 3.44
C PRO A 39 -9.67 9.67 3.76
N GLN A 40 -10.07 8.91 2.73
CA GLN A 40 -10.58 7.55 2.83
C GLN A 40 -9.50 6.48 2.65
N CYS A 41 -8.24 6.87 2.41
CA CYS A 41 -7.17 5.92 2.21
C CYS A 41 -6.77 5.29 3.55
N PHE A 42 -6.75 3.97 3.61
CA PHE A 42 -6.26 3.19 4.75
C PHE A 42 -4.80 2.75 4.55
N GLY A 43 -4.31 2.73 3.30
CA GLY A 43 -2.94 2.34 3.01
C GLY A 43 -2.70 2.12 1.53
N PHE A 44 -1.54 1.56 1.21
CA PHE A 44 -1.19 1.24 -0.17
C PHE A 44 -0.22 0.05 -0.25
N ASN A 45 -0.29 -0.69 -1.35
CA ASN A 45 0.80 -1.56 -1.77
C ASN A 45 1.76 -0.78 -2.64
N PHE A 46 3.06 -0.97 -2.44
CA PHE A 46 4.08 -0.53 -3.40
C PHE A 46 4.94 -1.71 -3.82
N ASN A 47 5.03 -1.94 -5.13
CA ASN A 47 5.91 -2.94 -5.72
C ASN A 47 7.10 -2.26 -6.41
N SER A 48 8.27 -2.37 -5.80
CA SER A 48 9.50 -1.73 -6.27
C SER A 48 10.05 -2.31 -7.58
N GLN A 49 9.72 -3.56 -7.92
CA GLN A 49 10.18 -4.22 -9.14
C GLN A 49 9.36 -3.79 -10.36
N THR A 50 8.06 -3.55 -10.17
CA THR A 50 7.11 -3.21 -11.25
C THR A 50 6.71 -1.74 -11.27
N SER A 51 7.14 -0.95 -10.28
CA SER A 51 6.68 0.44 -10.09
C SER A 51 5.16 0.54 -9.99
N ARG A 52 4.52 -0.50 -9.44
CA ARG A 52 3.07 -0.57 -9.24
C ARG A 52 2.71 -0.08 -7.85
N CYS A 53 1.67 0.75 -7.78
CA CYS A 53 1.04 1.17 -6.54
C CYS A 53 -0.43 0.77 -6.58
N ASP A 54 -0.91 0.17 -5.50
CA ASP A 54 -2.33 -0.10 -5.30
C ASP A 54 -2.79 0.69 -4.07
N VAL A 55 -3.63 1.71 -4.25
CA VAL A 55 -4.19 2.49 -3.13
C VAL A 55 -5.42 1.78 -2.57
N ILE A 56 -5.49 1.66 -1.24
CA ILE A 56 -6.46 0.83 -0.51
C ILE A 56 -7.41 1.74 0.25
N PHE A 57 -8.71 1.59 -0.03
CA PHE A 57 -9.79 2.40 0.54
C PHE A 57 -10.71 1.60 1.47
N SER A 58 -10.32 0.37 1.80
CA SER A 58 -11.02 -0.50 2.74
C SER A 58 -10.21 -0.69 4.03
N PRO A 59 -10.87 -0.91 5.18
CA PRO A 59 -10.18 -1.29 6.41
C PRO A 59 -9.29 -2.52 6.20
N VAL A 60 -8.05 -2.43 6.68
CA VAL A 60 -7.03 -3.46 6.48
C VAL A 60 -7.15 -4.51 7.57
N GLN A 61 -7.30 -5.78 7.18
CA GLN A 61 -7.23 -6.93 8.08
C GLN A 61 -5.92 -7.67 7.85
N SER A 62 -5.23 -8.07 8.92
CA SER A 62 -3.92 -8.76 8.83
C SER A 62 -3.99 -10.10 8.07
N THR A 63 -5.15 -10.76 8.08
CA THR A 63 -5.43 -11.99 7.32
C THR A 63 -5.37 -11.80 5.80
N GLN A 64 -5.33 -10.56 5.33
CA GLN A 64 -5.30 -10.20 3.91
C GLN A 64 -3.89 -9.78 3.45
N LEU A 65 -2.86 -10.02 4.25
CA LEU A 65 -1.47 -9.85 3.85
C LEU A 65 -0.93 -11.17 3.30
N ALA A 66 -0.46 -11.16 2.05
CA ALA A 66 0.13 -12.34 1.42
C ALA A 66 1.50 -12.01 0.82
N PRO A 67 2.49 -12.92 0.95
CA PRO A 67 3.81 -12.73 0.36
C PRO A 67 3.75 -12.44 -1.14
N SER A 68 4.52 -11.45 -1.59
CA SER A 68 4.58 -11.07 -2.99
C SER A 68 5.95 -10.44 -3.30
N SER A 69 6.60 -10.93 -4.36
CA SER A 69 7.95 -10.48 -4.72
C SER A 69 7.99 -8.98 -4.97
N GLY A 70 8.85 -8.29 -4.21
CA GLY A 70 9.10 -6.85 -4.34
C GLY A 70 7.96 -5.95 -3.87
N CYS A 71 6.89 -6.52 -3.29
CA CYS A 71 5.73 -5.79 -2.80
C CYS A 71 5.75 -5.61 -1.29
N GLN A 72 5.34 -4.44 -0.84
CA GLN A 72 5.16 -4.11 0.57
C GLN A 72 3.87 -3.30 0.75
N PHE A 73 3.07 -3.70 1.73
CA PHE A 73 1.92 -2.92 2.20
C PHE A 73 2.34 -1.87 3.23
N TRP A 74 1.77 -0.68 3.11
CA TRP A 74 2.01 0.46 4.00
C TRP A 74 0.70 1.01 4.52
N ASN A 75 0.55 1.02 5.84
CA ASN A 75 -0.60 1.63 6.50
C ASN A 75 -0.41 3.15 6.55
N VAL A 76 -1.49 3.91 6.32
CA VAL A 76 -1.47 5.37 6.43
C VAL A 76 -2.46 5.77 7.50
N THR A 77 -1.93 6.27 8.62
CA THR A 77 -2.71 6.96 9.64
C THR A 77 -2.61 8.47 9.39
N LEU A 78 -3.76 9.14 9.26
CA LEU A 78 -3.83 10.58 9.09
C LEU A 78 -3.52 11.30 10.41
#